data_AF-A0A0A9XG92-F1
#
_entry.id   AF-A0A0A9XG92-F1
#
_cell.length_a   1.000
_cell.length_b   1.000
_cell.length_c   1.000
_cell.angle_alpha   90.00
_cell.angle_beta   90.00
_cell.angle_gamma   90.00
#
_symmetry.space_group_name_H-M   'P 1'
#
loop_
_entity.id
_entity.type
_entity.pdbx_description
1 polymer ?
#
loop_
_entity_poly.entity_id
_entity_poly.type
_entity_poly.pdbx_seq_one_letter_code
_entity_poly.pdbx_strand_id
1 'polypeptide(L)'
;MTEYNKDEEDNVGYVSPKHASLQELIQKDADDPSLREYKAKLIGEGAEKAILFPDDPRCVIPKSLSLIFRDHEPIELDMKDTDHNKVYKIKEDVEYQVRIEYYVQRDIVIG
;
A
#
# COMPACT_ATOMS: atom_id res chain seq x y z
N MET A 1 -21.71 18.95 18.95
CA MET A 1 -20.85 17.85 19.40
C MET A 1 -21.37 16.59 18.76
N THR A 2 -20.78 16.16 17.65
CA THR A 2 -21.01 14.82 17.12
C THR A 2 -20.02 13.91 17.82
N GLU A 3 -20.52 13.08 18.72
CA GLU A 3 -19.74 12.00 19.32
C GLU A 3 -19.33 11.04 18.20
N TYR A 4 -18.03 10.96 17.92
CA TYR A 4 -17.47 9.86 17.15
C TYR A 4 -17.55 8.62 18.02
N ASN A 5 -18.42 7.67 17.65
CA ASN A 5 -18.38 6.32 18.20
C ASN A 5 -17.03 5.70 17.82
N LYS A 6 -16.11 5.73 18.76
CA LYS A 6 -14.96 4.83 18.82
C LYS A 6 -15.53 3.52 19.37
N ASP A 7 -15.17 2.40 18.76
CA ASP A 7 -15.55 1.03 19.19
C ASP A 7 -16.76 0.41 18.47
N GLU A 8 -16.69 0.27 17.14
CA GLU A 8 -17.10 -0.99 16.52
C GLU A 8 -15.86 -1.62 15.89
N GLU A 9 -14.99 -2.19 16.74
CA GLU A 9 -14.13 -3.27 16.28
C GLU A 9 -15.06 -4.42 15.86
N ASP A 10 -15.41 -4.46 14.58
CA ASP A 10 -15.81 -5.69 13.91
C ASP A 10 -14.64 -6.66 14.06
N ASN A 11 -14.55 -7.34 15.20
CA ASN A 11 -13.65 -8.46 15.39
C ASN A 11 -14.23 -9.64 14.60
N VAL A 12 -14.01 -9.61 13.29
CA VAL A 12 -14.40 -10.66 12.34
C VAL A 12 -13.58 -11.95 12.53
N GLY A 13 -12.78 -12.05 13.60
CA GLY A 13 -11.89 -13.17 13.86
C GLY A 13 -10.71 -13.25 12.87
N TYR A 14 -10.34 -12.15 12.20
CA TYR A 14 -9.16 -12.14 11.34
C TYR A 14 -7.89 -12.38 12.16
N VAL A 15 -7.15 -13.41 11.79
CA VAL A 15 -5.83 -13.70 12.37
C VAL A 15 -4.79 -13.42 11.28
N SER A 16 -3.97 -12.40 11.51
CA SER A 16 -2.90 -12.05 10.58
C SER A 16 -2.00 -13.27 10.33
N PRO A 17 -1.63 -13.53 9.07
CA PRO A 17 -0.77 -14.65 8.73
C PRO A 17 0.62 -14.49 9.36
N LYS A 18 1.31 -15.62 9.56
CA LYS A 18 2.71 -15.59 10.00
C LYS A 18 3.56 -14.92 8.93
N HIS A 19 4.46 -14.05 9.38
CA HIS A 19 5.45 -13.44 8.51
C HIS A 19 6.30 -14.53 7.84
N ALA A 20 6.41 -14.47 6.51
CA ALA A 20 7.28 -15.29 5.69
C ALA A 20 7.89 -14.39 4.63
N SER A 21 9.21 -14.47 4.46
CA SER A 21 9.90 -13.64 3.46
C SER A 21 9.55 -14.08 2.04
N LEU A 22 9.67 -13.15 1.10
CA LEU A 22 9.47 -13.42 -0.33
C LEU A 22 10.31 -14.63 -0.81
N GLN A 23 11.56 -14.73 -0.38
CA GLN A 23 12.45 -15.84 -0.77
C GLN A 23 11.97 -17.18 -0.22
N GLU A 24 11.56 -17.23 1.05
CA GLU A 24 11.02 -18.45 1.66
C GLU A 24 9.74 -18.90 0.94
N LEU A 25 8.87 -17.95 0.58
CA LEU A 25 7.63 -18.22 -0.14
C LEU A 25 7.88 -18.77 -1.55
N ILE A 26 8.91 -18.28 -2.25
CA ILE A 26 9.30 -18.78 -3.57
C ILE A 26 9.90 -20.18 -3.47
N GLN A 27 10.76 -20.44 -2.48
CA GLN A 27 11.46 -21.71 -2.32
C GLN A 27 10.55 -22.84 -1.81
N LYS A 28 9.52 -22.51 -1.04
CA LYS A 28 8.56 -23.49 -0.55
C LYS A 28 7.87 -24.20 -1.72
N ASP A 29 7.80 -25.53 -1.71
CA ASP A 29 7.13 -26.33 -2.74
C ASP A 29 7.65 -26.06 -4.18
N ALA A 30 8.95 -25.74 -4.32
CA ALA A 30 9.57 -25.43 -5.62
C ALA A 30 9.71 -26.64 -6.56
N ASP A 31 9.42 -27.84 -6.07
CA ASP A 31 9.29 -29.06 -6.86
C ASP A 31 7.91 -29.20 -7.54
N ASP A 32 6.90 -28.43 -7.11
CA ASP A 32 5.56 -28.43 -7.71
C ASP A 32 5.48 -27.41 -8.88
N PRO A 33 5.29 -27.86 -10.13
CA PRO A 33 5.22 -26.97 -11.29
C PRO A 33 4.02 -26.01 -11.26
N SER A 34 2.87 -26.46 -10.74
CA SER A 34 1.65 -25.66 -10.68
C SER A 34 1.75 -24.54 -9.65
N LEU A 35 2.30 -24.84 -8.47
CA LEU A 35 2.52 -23.82 -7.44
C LEU A 35 3.58 -22.79 -7.86
N ARG A 36 4.61 -23.22 -8.60
CA ARG A 36 5.59 -22.31 -9.18
C ARG A 36 4.98 -21.33 -10.17
N GLU A 37 4.17 -21.81 -11.11
CA GLU A 37 3.50 -20.94 -12.09
C GLU A 37 2.54 -19.96 -11.41
N TYR A 38 1.81 -20.43 -10.40
CA TYR A 38 0.92 -19.58 -9.59
C TYR A 38 1.68 -18.45 -8.89
N LYS A 39 2.80 -18.77 -8.21
CA LYS A 39 3.65 -17.78 -7.53
C LYS A 39 4.25 -16.78 -8.51
N ALA A 40 4.74 -17.24 -9.67
CA ALA A 40 5.30 -16.38 -10.70
C ALA A 40 4.26 -15.38 -11.25
N LYS A 41 3.00 -15.80 -11.41
CA LYS A 41 1.91 -14.91 -11.85
C LYS A 41 1.55 -13.84 -10.82
N LEU A 42 1.58 -14.17 -9.52
CA LEU A 42 1.26 -13.23 -8.44
C LEU A 42 2.38 -12.25 -8.16
N ILE A 43 3.61 -12.75 -8.08
CA ILE A 43 4.80 -11.97 -7.73
C ILE A 43 5.28 -11.17 -8.95
N GLY A 44 5.09 -11.72 -10.16
CA GLY A 44 5.66 -11.20 -11.39
C GLY A 44 7.09 -11.70 -11.61
N GLU A 45 7.42 -12.03 -12.86
CA GLU A 45 8.76 -12.47 -13.22
C GLU A 45 9.79 -11.36 -12.91
N GLY A 46 10.75 -11.64 -12.02
CA GLY A 46 11.83 -10.72 -11.68
C GLY A 46 11.55 -9.74 -10.53
N ALA A 47 10.38 -9.79 -9.88
CA ALA A 47 10.08 -8.91 -8.75
C ALA A 47 10.98 -9.15 -7.52
N GLU A 48 11.61 -10.32 -7.43
CA GLU A 48 12.65 -10.64 -6.43
C GLU A 48 13.83 -9.66 -6.45
N LYS A 49 14.02 -8.97 -7.58
CA LYS A 49 15.08 -7.98 -7.81
C LYS A 49 14.55 -6.55 -7.90
N ALA A 50 13.26 -6.33 -7.68
CA ALA A 50 12.64 -5.02 -7.75
C ALA A 50 13.00 -4.19 -6.51
N ILE A 51 14.22 -3.66 -6.50
CA ILE A 51 14.68 -2.65 -5.56
C ILE A 51 14.75 -1.34 -6.33
N LEU A 52 13.72 -0.51 -6.15
CA LEU A 52 13.60 0.79 -6.84
C LEU A 52 14.44 1.87 -6.15
N PHE A 53 14.59 1.77 -4.83
CA PHE A 53 15.32 2.70 -3.98
C PHE A 53 16.33 1.92 -3.14
N PRO A 54 17.56 1.67 -3.66
CA PRO A 54 18.57 0.86 -2.98
C PRO A 54 18.96 1.40 -1.60
N ASP A 55 19.03 2.72 -1.46
CA ASP A 55 19.46 3.40 -0.24
C ASP A 55 18.36 3.51 0.83
N ASP A 56 17.10 3.29 0.46
CA ASP A 56 15.97 3.38 1.38
C ASP A 56 15.63 1.98 1.91
N PRO A 57 15.84 1.65 3.19
CA PRO A 57 15.63 0.30 3.72
C PRO A 57 14.16 -0.12 3.85
N ARG A 58 13.20 0.80 3.66
CA ARG A 58 11.77 0.52 3.83
C ARG A 58 11.26 -0.43 2.73
N CYS A 59 10.34 -1.32 3.10
CA CYS A 59 9.62 -2.16 2.13
C CYS A 59 8.52 -1.39 1.40
N VAL A 60 7.88 -0.43 2.09
CA VAL A 60 6.85 0.44 1.50
C VAL A 60 7.35 1.87 1.49
N ILE A 61 7.29 2.49 0.32
CA ILE A 61 7.70 3.88 0.11
C ILE A 61 6.49 4.65 -0.42
N PRO A 62 5.81 5.43 0.45
CA PRO A 62 4.75 6.32 0.03
C PRO A 62 5.27 7.34 -0.98
N LYS A 63 4.53 7.56 -2.06
CA LYS A 63 4.87 8.52 -3.11
C LYS A 63 3.97 9.75 -3.01
N SER A 64 2.67 9.58 -3.18
CA SER A 64 1.72 10.68 -3.08
C SER A 64 0.33 10.21 -2.63
N LEU A 65 -0.42 11.15 -2.08
CA LEU A 65 -1.81 10.99 -1.68
C LEU A 65 -2.62 12.05 -2.42
N SER A 66 -3.60 11.64 -3.21
CA SER A 66 -4.42 12.57 -3.99
C SER A 66 -5.89 12.45 -3.62
N LEU A 67 -6.54 13.59 -3.42
CA LEU A 67 -7.99 13.68 -3.32
C LEU A 67 -8.54 13.97 -4.71
N ILE A 68 -9.26 13.02 -5.28
CA ILE A 68 -9.86 13.11 -6.60
C ILE A 68 -11.32 13.52 -6.44
N PHE A 69 -11.69 14.61 -7.10
CA PHE A 69 -13.03 15.16 -7.11
C PHE A 69 -13.65 14.97 -8.50
N ARG A 70 -14.98 14.94 -8.58
CA ARG A 70 -15.67 14.85 -9.89
C ARG A 70 -15.63 16.18 -10.65
N ASP A 71 -15.75 17.29 -9.92
CA ASP A 71 -16.07 18.60 -10.49
C ASP A 71 -14.91 19.60 -10.44
N HIS A 72 -13.74 19.22 -9.91
CA HIS A 72 -12.56 20.09 -9.88
C HIS A 72 -11.24 19.32 -9.88
N GLU A 73 -10.14 20.05 -10.04
CA GLU A 73 -8.80 19.48 -10.08
C GLU A 73 -8.46 18.72 -8.79
N PRO A 74 -7.77 17.57 -8.90
CA PRO A 74 -7.32 16.82 -7.74
C PRO A 74 -6.38 17.63 -6.85
N ILE A 75 -6.51 17.42 -5.54
CA ILE A 75 -5.55 17.95 -4.57
C ILE A 75 -4.51 16.86 -4.33
N GLU A 76 -3.24 17.11 -4.68
CA GLU A 76 -2.13 16.18 -4.48
C GLU A 76 -1.25 16.60 -3.28
N LEU A 77 -1.02 15.65 -2.38
CA LEU A 77 0.00 15.69 -1.34
C LEU A 77 1.16 14.81 -1.78
N ASP A 78 2.28 15.42 -2.10
CA ASP A 78 3.55 14.71 -2.31
C ASP A 78 4.14 14.33 -0.95
N MET A 79 4.44 13.05 -0.74
CA MET A 79 5.00 12.54 0.53
C MET A 79 6.48 12.91 0.71
N LYS A 80 7.14 13.43 -0.34
CA LYS A 80 8.51 13.97 -0.26
C LYS A 80 8.53 15.43 0.15
N ASP A 81 7.38 16.09 0.13
CA ASP A 81 7.28 17.47 0.53
C ASP A 81 7.46 17.60 2.06
N THR A 82 8.29 18.55 2.46
CA THR A 82 8.64 18.79 3.86
C THR A 82 7.96 20.05 4.41
N ASP A 83 7.19 20.74 3.58
CA ASP A 83 6.45 21.92 4.02
C ASP A 83 5.20 21.53 4.83
N HIS A 84 5.37 21.51 6.15
CA HIS A 84 4.30 21.22 7.10
C HIS A 84 3.25 22.33 7.22
N ASN A 85 3.46 23.49 6.60
CA ASN A 85 2.53 24.62 6.69
C ASN A 85 1.52 24.67 5.54
N LYS A 86 1.54 23.68 4.64
CA LYS A 86 0.59 23.62 3.52
C LYS A 86 -0.83 23.39 4.03
N VAL A 87 -1.72 24.28 3.62
CA VAL A 87 -3.15 24.19 3.91
C VAL A 87 -3.90 23.91 2.62
N TYR A 88 -4.67 22.83 2.62
CA TYR A 88 -5.52 22.44 1.51
C TYR A 88 -6.97 22.81 1.82
N LYS A 89 -7.61 23.54 0.90
CA LYS A 89 -9.01 23.93 1.04
C LYS A 89 -9.88 22.89 0.33
N ILE A 90 -10.75 22.24 1.09
CA ILE A 90 -11.74 21.30 0.58
C ILE A 90 -13.11 21.94 0.76
N LYS A 91 -13.93 21.90 -0.30
CA LYS A 91 -15.29 22.44 -0.24
C LYS A 91 -16.14 21.55 0.68
N GLU A 92 -17.00 22.16 1.49
CA GLU A 92 -17.98 21.40 2.27
C GLU A 92 -18.97 20.67 1.34
N ASP A 93 -19.46 19.52 1.79
CA ASP A 93 -20.48 18.71 1.09
C ASP A 93 -20.07 18.27 -0.34
N VAL A 94 -18.78 17.93 -0.52
CA VAL A 94 -18.25 17.40 -1.79
C VAL A 94 -17.88 15.93 -1.67
N GLU A 95 -18.27 15.13 -2.67
CA GLU A 95 -17.82 13.76 -2.81
C GLU A 95 -16.39 13.71 -3.39
N TYR A 96 -15.52 12.91 -2.77
CA TYR A 96 -14.16 12.70 -3.26
C TYR A 96 -13.71 11.25 -3.06
N GLN A 97 -12.70 10.85 -3.83
CA GLN A 97 -12.00 9.58 -3.70
C GLN A 97 -10.56 9.82 -3.27
N VAL A 98 -10.04 8.96 -2.41
CA VAL A 98 -8.63 9.01 -2.00
C VAL A 98 -7.84 8.04 -2.87
N ARG A 99 -6.83 8.56 -3.58
CA ARG A 99 -5.87 7.78 -4.34
C ARG A 99 -4.53 7.78 -3.60
N ILE A 100 -4.02 6.60 -3.32
CA ILE A 100 -2.72 6.41 -2.66
C ILE A 100 -1.75 5.81 -3.68
N GLU A 101 -0.63 6.48 -3.89
CA GLU A 101 0.48 5.95 -4.68
C GLU A 101 1.64 5.58 -3.76
N TYR A 102 2.15 4.37 -3.93
CA TYR A 102 3.29 3.86 -3.17
C TYR A 102 4.07 2.85 -4.00
N TYR A 103 5.32 2.65 -3.60
CA TYR A 103 6.17 1.58 -4.11
C TYR A 103 6.33 0.50 -3.05
N VAL A 104 6.33 -0.75 -3.50
CA VAL A 104 6.71 -1.91 -2.67
C VAL A 104 8.03 -2.45 -3.20
N GLN A 105 8.96 -2.71 -2.30
CA GLN A 105 10.24 -3.33 -2.59
C GLN A 105 10.67 -4.27 -1.46
N ARG A 106 11.63 -5.16 -1.77
CA ARG A 106 12.23 -6.17 -0.88
C ARG A 106 11.30 -7.32 -0.45
N ASP A 107 10.12 -7.02 0.08
CA ASP A 107 9.24 -8.05 0.64
C ASP A 107 7.75 -7.73 0.45
N ILE A 108 6.90 -8.72 0.77
CA ILE A 108 5.44 -8.63 0.67
C ILE A 108 4.87 -7.81 1.84
N VAL A 109 3.85 -7.00 1.52
CA VAL A 109 3.10 -6.22 2.50
C VAL A 109 1.77 -6.90 2.76
N ILE A 110 1.47 -7.13 4.03
CA ILE A 110 0.25 -7.81 4.47
C ILE A 110 -0.63 -6.75 5.14
N GLY A 111 -1.86 -6.58 4.62
CA GLY A 111 -2.87 -5.65 5.12
C GLY A 111 -3.89 -6.29 6.04
#